data_AF-A0A1J4UVY3-F1
#
_entry.id   AF-A0A1J4UVY3-F1
#
_cell.length_a   1.000
_cell.length_b   1.000
_cell.length_c   1.000
_cell.angle_alpha   90.00
_cell.angle_beta   90.00
_cell.angle_gamma   90.00
#
_symmetry.space_group_name_H-M   'P 1'
#
loop_
_entity.id
_entity.type
_entity.pdbx_description
1 polymer ?
#
loop_
_entity_poly.entity_id
_entity_poly.type
_entity_poly.pdbx_seq_one_letter_code
_entity_poly.pdbx_strand_id
1 'polypeptide(L)'
;MFYLYKLRQDEFSKAYHQRSLVESSFSALKRKFNGNLKSKSELGKVNEALAKILCYNICVLIHEAKKNGLELDFKSADAVRGPSLVTTKTAQQPIEPHNNPSNGAPAP
;
A
#
# COMPACT_ATOMS: atom_id res chain seq x y z
N MET A 1 6.60 -22.97 19.22
CA MET A 1 6.66 -21.85 18.24
C MET A 1 7.96 -21.05 18.23
N PHE A 2 8.69 -20.93 19.35
CA PHE A 2 9.98 -20.21 19.38
C PHE A 2 11.06 -20.79 18.46
N TYR A 3 11.14 -22.12 18.33
CA TYR A 3 12.11 -22.79 17.46
C TYR A 3 11.87 -22.50 15.97
N LEU A 4 10.60 -22.52 15.52
CA LEU A 4 10.20 -22.16 14.15
C LEU A 4 10.46 -20.68 13.84
N TYR A 5 10.22 -19.79 14.81
CA TYR A 5 10.53 -18.37 14.69
C TYR A 5 12.04 -18.12 14.52
N LYS A 6 12.89 -18.80 15.29
CA LYS A 6 14.36 -18.70 15.12
C LYS A 6 14.83 -19.25 13.78
N LEU A 7 14.23 -20.33 13.27
CA LEU A 7 14.65 -20.96 12.02
C LEU A 7 14.26 -20.13 10.78
N ARG A 8 13.20 -19.32 10.87
CA ARG A 8 12.66 -18.51 9.75
C ARG A 8 12.47 -17.05 10.14
N GLN A 9 13.40 -16.51 10.92
CA GLN A 9 13.27 -15.20 11.55
C GLN A 9 13.01 -14.08 10.53
N ASP A 10 13.65 -14.15 9.36
CA ASP A 10 13.50 -13.15 8.30
C ASP A 10 12.10 -13.12 7.71
N GLU A 11 11.48 -14.29 7.50
CA GLU A 11 10.10 -14.40 7.01
C GLU A 11 9.10 -13.79 8.01
N PHE A 12 9.25 -14.13 9.29
CA PHE A 12 8.41 -13.59 10.36
C PHE A 12 8.61 -12.07 10.53
N SER A 13 9.87 -11.60 10.47
CA SER A 13 10.22 -10.19 10.57
C SER A 13 9.58 -9.36 9.46
N LYS A 14 9.66 -9.85 8.21
CA LYS A 14 9.08 -9.18 7.04
C LYS A 14 7.56 -9.06 7.14
N ALA A 15 6.86 -10.14 7.51
CA ALA A 15 5.41 -10.12 7.70
C ALA A 15 4.99 -9.18 8.84
N TYR A 16 5.74 -9.19 9.96
CA TYR A 16 5.45 -8.35 11.12
C TYR A 16 5.69 -6.86 10.83
N HIS A 17 6.73 -6.54 10.06
CA HIS A 17 7.01 -5.17 9.64
C HIS A 17 5.85 -4.57 8.83
N GLN A 18 5.33 -5.31 7.84
CA GLN A 18 4.19 -4.86 7.05
C GLN A 18 2.94 -4.62 7.90
N ARG A 19 2.67 -5.50 8.86
CA ARG A 19 1.58 -5.30 9.82
C ARG A 19 1.77 -4.02 10.64
N SER A 20 2.96 -3.80 11.18
CA SER A 20 3.28 -2.63 12.00
C SER A 20 3.17 -1.32 11.20
N LEU A 21 3.55 -1.33 9.93
CA LEU A 21 3.38 -0.19 9.02
C LEU A 21 1.90 0.17 8.85
N VAL A 22 1.06 -0.84 8.62
CA VAL A 22 -0.39 -0.66 8.47
C VAL A 22 -1.01 -0.11 9.77
N GLU A 23 -0.73 -0.73 10.91
CA GLU A 23 -1.24 -0.29 12.21
C GLU A 23 -0.83 1.15 12.54
N SER A 24 0.45 1.50 12.31
CA SER A 24 0.95 2.86 12.53
C SER A 24 0.28 3.88 11.60
N SER A 25 0.08 3.51 10.34
CA SER A 25 -0.59 4.37 9.35
C SER A 25 -2.05 4.62 9.73
N PHE A 26 -2.78 3.58 10.15
CA PHE A 26 -4.16 3.72 10.64
C PHE A 26 -4.25 4.56 11.91
N SER A 27 -3.25 4.45 12.81
CA SER A 27 -3.17 5.28 14.01
C SER A 27 -3.00 6.77 13.66
N ALA A 28 -2.07 7.08 12.76
CA ALA A 28 -1.83 8.45 12.31
C ALA A 28 -3.03 9.03 11.54
N LEU A 29 -3.66 8.24 10.66
CA LEU A 29 -4.89 8.61 9.96
C LEU A 29 -6.01 8.99 10.94
N LYS A 30 -6.26 8.13 11.94
CA LYS A 30 -7.32 8.35 12.95
C LYS A 30 -7.00 9.55 13.85
N ARG A 31 -5.74 9.81 14.18
CA ARG A 31 -5.34 11.04 14.91
C ARG A 31 -5.63 12.31 14.09
N LYS A 32 -5.45 12.27 12.77
CA LYS A 32 -5.62 13.44 11.90
C LYS A 32 -7.07 13.73 11.52
N PHE A 33 -7.86 12.69 11.19
CA PHE A 33 -9.22 12.84 10.65
C PHE A 33 -10.32 12.26 11.54
N ASN A 34 -9.97 11.82 12.75
CA ASN A 34 -10.83 11.07 13.66
C ASN A 34 -11.25 9.69 13.08
N GLY A 35 -11.75 8.80 13.93
CA GLY A 35 -12.22 7.47 13.55
C GLY A 35 -13.69 7.40 13.09
N ASN A 36 -14.47 8.46 13.31
CA ASN A 36 -15.91 8.42 13.11
C ASN A 36 -16.31 8.66 11.65
N LEU A 37 -17.20 7.83 11.11
CA LEU A 37 -17.86 8.04 9.83
C LEU A 37 -19.23 8.69 10.06
N LYS A 38 -19.55 9.74 9.31
CA LYS A 38 -20.80 10.50 9.46
C LYS A 38 -21.89 10.01 8.53
N SER A 39 -21.54 9.37 7.42
CA SER A 39 -22.53 8.88 6.46
C SER A 39 -23.46 7.81 7.07
N LYS A 40 -24.75 7.89 6.72
CA LYS A 40 -25.76 6.89 7.10
C LYS A 40 -25.84 5.73 6.11
N SER A 41 -25.55 5.96 4.83
CA SER A 41 -25.54 4.91 3.81
C SER A 41 -24.22 4.15 3.82
N GLU A 42 -24.26 2.84 3.55
CA GLU A 42 -23.06 2.01 3.48
C GLU A 42 -22.09 2.49 2.40
N LEU A 43 -22.58 2.80 1.20
CA LEU A 43 -21.76 3.37 0.13
C LEU A 43 -21.09 4.68 0.56
N GLY A 44 -21.83 5.56 1.25
CA GLY A 44 -21.26 6.81 1.72
C GLY A 44 -20.22 6.62 2.83
N LYS A 45 -20.36 5.61 3.70
CA LYS A 45 -19.35 5.27 4.71
C LYS A 45 -18.05 4.80 4.05
N VAL A 46 -18.16 3.94 3.03
CA VAL A 46 -17.00 3.46 2.26
C VAL A 46 -16.31 4.63 1.56
N ASN A 47 -17.07 5.47 0.86
CA ASN A 47 -16.53 6.64 0.17
C ASN A 47 -15.86 7.62 1.14
N GLU A 48 -16.47 7.86 2.31
CA GLU A 48 -15.89 8.72 3.35
C GLU A 48 -14.57 8.14 3.87
N ALA A 49 -14.49 6.83 4.12
CA ALA A 49 -13.26 6.18 4.55
C ALA A 49 -12.15 6.29 3.47
N LEU A 50 -12.49 6.02 2.21
CA LEU A 50 -11.55 6.13 1.09
C LEU A 50 -11.06 7.56 0.89
N ALA A 51 -11.95 8.55 1.00
CA ALA A 51 -11.59 9.96 0.91
C ALA A 51 -10.62 10.38 2.03
N LYS A 52 -10.84 9.92 3.28
CA LYS A 52 -9.92 10.19 4.39
C LYS A 52 -8.53 9.60 4.14
N ILE A 53 -8.46 8.37 3.62
CA ILE A 53 -7.20 7.72 3.26
C ILE A 53 -6.47 8.51 2.16
N LEU A 54 -7.18 8.91 1.10
CA LEU A 54 -6.62 9.71 0.01
C LEU A 54 -6.07 11.05 0.52
N CYS A 55 -6.86 11.77 1.32
CA CYS A 55 -6.45 13.04 1.91
C CYS A 55 -5.22 12.89 2.83
N TYR A 56 -5.14 11.81 3.60
CA TYR A 56 -3.96 11.53 4.43
C TYR A 56 -2.71 11.32 3.58
N ASN A 57 -2.80 10.53 2.52
CA ASN A 57 -1.68 10.28 1.62
C ASN A 57 -1.19 11.57 0.96
N ILE A 58 -2.10 12.43 0.50
CA ILE A 58 -1.76 13.75 -0.06
C ILE A 58 -1.03 14.60 0.99
N CYS A 59 -1.51 14.61 2.23
CA CYS A 59 -0.85 15.34 3.31
C CYS A 59 0.57 14.85 3.60
N VAL A 60 0.78 13.53 3.62
CA VAL A 60 2.10 12.93 3.82
C VAL A 60 3.02 13.30 2.66
N LEU A 61 2.52 13.22 1.42
CA LEU A 61 3.27 13.60 0.22
C LEU A 61 3.73 15.06 0.27
N ILE A 62 2.82 15.99 0.60
CA ILE A 62 3.15 17.42 0.74
C ILE A 62 4.18 17.63 1.86
N HIS A 63 4.01 16.94 3.00
CA HIS A 63 4.95 17.02 4.12
C HIS A 63 6.35 16.57 3.72
N GLU A 64 6.48 15.40 3.09
CA GLU A 64 7.76 14.85 2.65
C GLU A 64 8.35 15.68 1.50
N ALA A 65 7.56 16.21 0.57
CA ALA A 65 8.04 17.12 -0.45
C ALA A 65 8.68 18.36 0.16
N LYS A 66 7.98 19.02 1.09
CA LYS A 66 8.51 20.20 1.80
C LYS A 66 9.75 19.87 2.62
N LYS A 67 9.74 18.75 3.34
CA LYS A 67 10.87 18.30 4.17
C LYS A 67 12.13 18.02 3.35
N ASN A 68 11.97 17.48 2.15
CA ASN A 68 13.08 17.20 1.22
C ASN A 68 13.43 18.38 0.31
N GLY A 69 12.81 19.56 0.50
CA GLY A 69 13.09 20.76 -0.29
C GLY A 69 12.57 20.71 -1.73
N LEU A 70 11.60 19.84 -2.02
CA LEU A 70 10.97 19.73 -3.33
C LEU A 70 9.86 20.78 -3.47
N GLU A 71 9.91 21.57 -4.54
CA GLU A 71 8.76 22.38 -4.97
C GLU A 71 7.80 21.57 -5.85
N LEU A 72 6.51 21.72 -5.59
CA LEU A 72 5.46 21.10 -6.39
C LEU A 72 5.04 22.08 -7.49
N ASP A 73 5.45 21.81 -8.74
CA ASP A 73 5.00 22.59 -9.89
C ASP A 73 3.69 22.03 -10.46
N PHE A 74 2.59 22.72 -10.17
CA PHE A 74 1.27 22.36 -10.69
C PHE A 74 0.99 22.93 -12.08
N LYS A 75 1.73 23.95 -12.54
CA LYS A 75 1.47 24.60 -13.84
C LYS A 75 1.89 23.70 -14.99
N SER A 76 3.06 23.06 -14.87
CA SER A 76 3.53 22.09 -15.87
C SER A 76 2.73 20.79 -15.83
N ALA A 77 2.14 20.44 -14.68
CA ALA A 77 1.34 19.22 -14.54
C ALA A 77 0.04 19.25 -15.37
N ASP A 78 -0.61 20.42 -15.47
CA ASP A 78 -1.83 20.57 -16.27
C ASP A 78 -1.57 20.44 -17.76
N ALA A 79 -0.39 20.86 -18.24
CA ALA A 79 0.02 20.71 -19.63
C ALA A 79 0.27 19.25 -20.05
N VAL A 80 0.55 18.35 -19.09
CA VAL A 80 0.82 16.92 -19.33
C VAL A 80 -0.47 16.09 -19.32
N ARG A 81 -1.59 16.62 -18.80
CA ARG A 81 -2.89 15.92 -18.85
C ARG A 81 -3.51 15.95 -20.24
N GLY A 82 -3.07 15.04 -21.11
CA GLY A 82 -3.90 14.55 -22.20
C GLY A 82 -5.15 13.82 -21.67
N PRO A 83 -6.23 13.66 -22.46
CA PRO A 83 -7.45 13.01 -22.00
C PRO A 83 -7.21 11.50 -21.86
N SER A 84 -7.12 10.98 -20.63
CA SER A 84 -7.39 9.54 -20.41
C SER A 84 -7.72 9.21 -18.97
N LEU A 85 -9.02 9.01 -18.71
CA LEU A 85 -9.51 7.95 -17.85
C LEU A 85 -10.30 6.98 -18.73
N VAL A 86 -9.63 6.34 -19.69
CA VAL A 86 -10.17 5.14 -20.32
C VAL A 86 -9.86 3.97 -19.40
N THR A 87 -10.87 3.48 -18.70
CA THR A 87 -10.85 2.20 -17.96
C THR A 87 -10.56 1.07 -18.95
N THR A 88 -9.30 0.75 -19.15
CA THR A 88 -8.90 -0.55 -19.69
C THR A 88 -8.78 -1.50 -18.52
N LYS A 89 -9.64 -2.53 -18.51
CA LYS A 89 -9.54 -3.69 -17.62
C LYS A 89 -8.11 -4.24 -17.73
N THR A 90 -7.32 -4.13 -16.67
CA THR A 90 -6.09 -4.92 -16.57
C THR A 90 -6.50 -6.38 -16.38
N ALA A 91 -6.36 -7.16 -17.45
CA ALA A 91 -6.39 -8.60 -17.41
C ALA A 91 -5.33 -9.09 -16.40
N GLN A 92 -5.71 -10.05 -15.55
CA GLN A 92 -4.77 -10.86 -14.79
C GLN A 92 -3.62 -11.31 -15.70
N GLN A 93 -2.38 -11.03 -15.27
CA GLN A 93 -1.23 -11.68 -15.88
C GLN A 93 -1.25 -13.18 -15.53
N PRO A 94 -0.99 -14.09 -16.49
CA PRO A 94 -0.90 -15.52 -16.22
C PRO A 94 0.22 -15.81 -15.22
N ILE A 95 -0.09 -16.68 -14.27
CA ILE A 95 0.84 -17.28 -13.32
C ILE A 95 1.76 -18.23 -14.10
N GLU A 96 3.04 -17.90 -14.22
CA GLU A 96 4.07 -18.82 -14.73
C GLU A 96 4.19 -20.04 -13.79
N PRO A 97 4.16 -21.28 -14.28
CA PRO A 97 4.31 -22.45 -13.43
C PRO A 97 5.72 -22.53 -12.87
N HIS A 98 5.82 -22.53 -11.53
CA HIS A 98 7.02 -22.89 -10.78
C HIS A 98 7.59 -24.22 -11.30
N ASN A 99 8.73 -24.17 -11.98
CA ASN A 99 9.46 -25.38 -12.37
C ASN A 99 10.32 -25.84 -11.18
N ASN A 100 9.86 -26.90 -10.51
CA ASN A 100 10.60 -27.63 -9.49
C ASN A 100 11.28 -28.83 -10.16
N PRO A 101 12.62 -28.88 -10.30
CA PRO A 101 13.28 -30.11 -10.70
C PRO A 101 13.42 -31.02 -9.47
N SER A 102 12.58 -32.05 -9.42
CA SER A 102 12.77 -33.18 -8.51
C SER A 102 13.91 -34.08 -9.00
N ASN A 103 14.69 -34.55 -8.02
CA ASN A 103 15.41 -35.82 -7.97
C ASN A 103 16.57 -36.12 -8.94
N GLY A 104 17.76 -36.33 -8.35
CA GLY A 104 18.91 -36.98 -8.99
C GLY A 104 19.93 -37.53 -7.99
N ALA A 105 19.57 -38.58 -7.26
CA ALA A 105 20.41 -39.69 -6.75
C ALA A 105 21.63 -39.43 -5.78
N PRO A 106 22.11 -40.47 -5.05
CA PRO A 106 22.98 -40.32 -3.87
C PRO A 106 24.48 -40.65 -4.07
N ALA A 107 25.27 -40.25 -3.06
CA ALA A 107 26.61 -40.76 -2.64
C ALA A 107 27.84 -40.31 -3.50
N PRO A 108 29.10 -40.41 -3.04
CA PRO A 108 29.68 -41.31 -2.01
C PRO A 108 29.60 -40.83 -0.56
#